data_AF-A0A6P0VWI5-F1
#
_entry.id   AF-A0A6P0VWI5-F1
#
_cell.length_a   1.000
_cell.length_b   1.000
_cell.length_c   1.000
_cell.angle_alpha   90.00
_cell.angle_beta   90.00
_cell.angle_gamma   90.00
#
_symmetry.space_group_name_H-M   'P 1'
#
loop_
_entity.id
_entity.type
_entity.pdbx_description
1 polymer ?
#
loop_
_entity_poly.entity_id
_entity_poly.type
_entity_poly.pdbx_seq_one_letter_code
_entity_poly.pdbx_strand_id
1 'polypeptide(L)'
;MPKNTHIITVFDQAGVEGRLLILGKPGAGKTTMLLELAKVLVQRAETDFSEPVPILLSLSSWQNDQQSIADWIVAKLNSGEYHNVRKDIAKQWLEEGEIIPLLDGLDELAAGRQESCVKKLNEFLQPGNWLSPLVVCSRIEEYQLYSTQLALNTSVELQPFTDEQIQDYLKSTDNEQLWGSIKDDLELKKLAQKPLLLNIIVLSYQELSMAKWQEFKSSEERLDYLLSAYVKQMLERGYRGKRPSNEKTKRWLSWLAGKLIQQNETEFFIEKIQPNLLFNNKQVWMTRIIYGFLIAINYGLTVCSIIELMFDSLSGKIIGFLFGSIYGFLIDQKKSCLKVSRSTTARKPTIQTVETLRFSLNKVIKNLPGGLIEGFNAGLMIGLIALLVLQKGIGSWQKRLVGGLVLGIIGGLFGVLVGGLGGPEIEIKKTPNQGIKQSVINIFCLKIASYPISLVICMYINWWTIKDIDFYQTLIIALLISFLFGLNEAGKPAIQHLSLRLILYCNGYIPWNYARFLDYATDRLFLQRVGGGYRFMHDLLRRISKILA
;
A
#
# COMPACT_ATOMS: atom_id res chain seq x y z
N MET A 1 -26.07 22.99 -23.34
CA MET A 1 -26.21 24.07 -22.34
C MET A 1 -25.70 25.38 -22.94
N PRO A 2 -26.17 26.54 -22.48
CA PRO A 2 -25.61 27.84 -22.86
C PRO A 2 -24.08 27.88 -22.63
N LYS A 3 -23.35 28.62 -23.48
CA LYS A 3 -21.91 28.88 -23.27
C LYS A 3 -21.73 29.48 -21.86
N ASN A 4 -20.70 29.04 -21.11
CA ASN A 4 -20.36 29.50 -19.75
C ASN A 4 -21.30 29.10 -18.59
N THR A 5 -22.09 28.03 -18.74
CA THR A 5 -22.87 27.51 -17.60
C THR A 5 -21.94 26.81 -16.60
N HIS A 6 -21.83 27.32 -15.37
CA HIS A 6 -21.08 26.68 -14.29
C HIS A 6 -21.82 25.42 -13.80
N ILE A 7 -21.07 24.38 -13.40
CA ILE A 7 -21.67 23.11 -12.92
C ILE A 7 -22.61 23.32 -11.74
N ILE A 8 -22.32 24.29 -10.89
CA ILE A 8 -23.16 24.60 -9.73
C ILE A 8 -24.56 25.07 -10.15
N THR A 9 -24.65 25.85 -11.25
CA THR A 9 -25.93 26.30 -11.79
C THR A 9 -26.77 25.13 -12.30
N VAL A 10 -26.13 24.06 -12.80
CA VAL A 10 -26.83 22.83 -13.19
C VAL A 10 -27.23 22.03 -11.96
N PHE A 11 -26.33 21.91 -10.99
CA PHE A 11 -26.58 21.18 -9.75
C PHE A 11 -27.80 21.72 -9.01
N ASP A 12 -27.96 23.05 -8.97
CA ASP A 12 -29.05 23.75 -8.29
C ASP A 12 -30.36 23.82 -9.10
N GLN A 13 -30.40 23.33 -10.35
CA GLN A 13 -31.63 23.35 -11.13
C GLN A 13 -32.70 22.48 -10.47
N ALA A 14 -33.91 23.02 -10.34
CA ALA A 14 -35.01 22.35 -9.66
C ALA A 14 -35.35 20.95 -10.23
N GLY A 15 -35.11 20.71 -11.53
CA GLY A 15 -35.31 19.38 -12.13
C GLY A 15 -34.15 18.41 -11.93
N VAL A 16 -32.97 18.89 -11.53
CA VAL A 16 -31.76 18.09 -11.33
C VAL A 16 -31.67 17.57 -9.89
N GLU A 17 -32.12 18.36 -8.91
CA GLU A 17 -32.13 18.00 -7.48
C GLU A 17 -30.76 17.50 -6.99
N GLY A 18 -29.67 18.00 -7.58
CA GLY A 18 -28.30 17.56 -7.30
C GLY A 18 -27.97 16.11 -7.67
N ARG A 19 -28.84 15.40 -8.42
CA ARG A 19 -28.61 14.04 -8.95
C ARG A 19 -28.03 14.10 -10.36
N LEU A 20 -26.70 14.08 -10.46
CA LEU A 20 -25.99 14.47 -11.67
C LEU A 20 -24.98 13.43 -12.15
N LEU A 21 -25.03 13.09 -13.44
CA LEU A 21 -24.02 12.27 -14.11
C LEU A 21 -23.09 13.14 -14.95
N ILE A 22 -21.80 13.20 -14.60
CA ILE A 22 -20.78 13.90 -15.37
C ILE A 22 -20.07 12.92 -16.29
N LEU A 23 -20.29 13.07 -17.60
CA LEU A 23 -19.67 12.29 -18.66
C LEU A 23 -18.55 13.07 -19.34
N GLY A 24 -17.57 12.36 -19.89
CA GLY A 24 -16.54 12.99 -20.71
C GLY A 24 -15.44 12.03 -21.11
N LYS A 25 -14.74 12.38 -22.19
CA LYS A 25 -13.60 11.61 -22.69
C LYS A 25 -12.45 11.52 -21.67
N PRO A 26 -11.50 10.58 -21.83
CA PRO A 26 -10.28 10.57 -21.04
C PRO A 26 -9.53 11.91 -21.11
N GLY A 27 -9.20 12.49 -19.95
CA GLY A 27 -8.52 13.77 -19.86
C GLY A 27 -9.40 15.01 -20.09
N ALA A 28 -10.73 14.87 -20.18
CA ALA A 28 -11.66 16.00 -20.34
C ALA A 28 -11.82 16.88 -19.08
N GLY A 29 -11.23 16.49 -17.94
CA GLY A 29 -11.30 17.27 -16.70
C GLY A 29 -12.44 16.90 -15.75
N LYS A 30 -13.00 15.68 -15.83
CA LYS A 30 -14.09 15.22 -14.94
C LYS A 30 -13.78 15.39 -13.46
N THR A 31 -12.65 14.86 -12.99
CA THR A 31 -12.18 15.01 -11.61
C THR A 31 -12.00 16.48 -11.23
N THR A 32 -11.49 17.32 -12.14
CA THR A 32 -11.36 18.76 -11.91
C THR A 32 -12.72 19.42 -11.73
N MET A 33 -13.71 19.08 -12.57
CA MET A 33 -15.08 19.58 -12.46
C MET A 33 -15.71 19.17 -11.12
N LEU A 34 -15.46 17.94 -10.68
CA LEU A 34 -15.97 17.41 -9.42
C LEU A 34 -15.34 18.13 -8.22
N LEU A 35 -14.04 18.44 -8.29
CA LEU A 35 -13.33 19.24 -7.28
C LEU A 35 -13.80 20.70 -7.26
N GLU A 36 -14.09 21.29 -8.42
CA GLU A 36 -14.66 22.64 -8.51
C GLU A 36 -16.05 22.68 -7.88
N LEU A 37 -16.90 21.70 -8.19
CA LEU A 37 -18.21 21.55 -7.54
C LEU A 37 -18.06 21.35 -6.02
N ALA A 38 -17.17 20.45 -5.60
CA ALA A 38 -16.90 20.19 -4.18
C ALA A 38 -16.46 21.47 -3.46
N LYS A 39 -15.58 22.27 -4.05
CA LYS A 39 -15.10 23.53 -3.47
C LYS A 39 -16.25 24.49 -3.18
N VAL A 40 -17.20 24.64 -4.11
CA VAL A 40 -18.36 25.51 -3.92
C VAL A 40 -19.31 24.94 -2.85
N LEU A 41 -19.54 23.63 -2.85
CA LEU A 41 -20.39 22.97 -1.86
C LEU A 41 -19.80 23.03 -0.44
N VAL A 42 -18.47 22.90 -0.28
CA VAL A 42 -17.79 23.10 1.01
C VAL A 42 -18.01 24.53 1.51
N GLN A 43 -17.87 25.53 0.63
CA GLN A 43 -18.10 26.93 1.01
C GLN A 43 -19.54 27.18 1.48
N ARG A 44 -20.53 26.48 0.92
CA ARG A 44 -21.92 26.52 1.40
C ARG A 44 -22.04 25.95 2.80
N ALA A 45 -21.53 24.75 3.02
CA ALA A 45 -21.56 24.08 4.33
C ALA A 45 -20.75 24.82 5.41
N GLU A 46 -19.71 25.58 5.03
CA GLU A 46 -18.97 26.47 5.95
C GLU A 46 -19.78 27.71 6.36
N THR A 47 -20.71 28.15 5.49
CA THR A 47 -21.54 29.34 5.72
C THR A 47 -22.86 29.00 6.42
N ASP A 48 -23.45 27.86 6.08
CA ASP A 48 -24.71 27.35 6.64
C ASP A 48 -24.53 25.88 7.05
N PHE A 49 -24.61 25.62 8.36
CA PHE A 49 -24.45 24.27 8.91
C PHE A 49 -25.62 23.32 8.60
N SER A 50 -26.72 23.82 8.01
CA SER A 50 -27.81 22.98 7.52
C SER A 50 -27.58 22.44 6.10
N GLU A 51 -26.60 23.00 5.38
CA GLU A 51 -26.21 22.51 4.06
C GLU A 51 -25.34 21.26 4.18
N PRO A 52 -25.59 20.23 3.35
CA PRO A 52 -24.87 18.97 3.45
C PRO A 52 -23.42 19.07 2.95
N VAL A 53 -22.54 18.30 3.58
CA VAL A 53 -21.09 18.34 3.30
C VAL A 53 -20.74 17.44 2.11
N PRO A 54 -20.05 17.94 1.08
CA PRO A 54 -19.63 17.10 -0.04
C PRO A 54 -18.49 16.16 0.36
N ILE A 55 -18.61 14.88 -0.02
CA ILE A 55 -17.58 13.87 0.22
C ILE A 55 -17.18 13.23 -1.10
N LEU A 56 -15.94 13.48 -1.51
CA LEU A 56 -15.34 12.86 -2.70
C LEU A 56 -14.98 11.40 -2.41
N LEU A 57 -15.50 10.45 -3.19
CA LEU A 57 -15.27 9.02 -3.02
C LEU A 57 -14.86 8.37 -4.33
N SER A 58 -13.80 7.58 -4.32
CA SER A 58 -13.33 6.84 -5.51
C SER A 58 -14.04 5.49 -5.63
N LEU A 59 -14.84 5.31 -6.69
CA LEU A 59 -15.58 4.07 -6.98
C LEU A 59 -14.67 2.87 -7.20
N SER A 60 -13.42 3.07 -7.65
CA SER A 60 -12.42 1.99 -7.78
C SER A 60 -12.15 1.23 -6.48
N SER A 61 -12.49 1.80 -5.33
CA SER A 61 -12.37 1.14 -4.02
C SER A 61 -13.54 0.22 -3.66
N TRP A 62 -14.65 0.24 -4.40
CA TRP A 62 -15.77 -0.70 -4.22
C TRP A 62 -15.40 -2.05 -4.85
N GLN A 63 -14.96 -3.01 -4.02
CA GLN A 63 -14.39 -4.29 -4.48
C GLN A 63 -15.30 -5.50 -4.33
N ASN A 64 -16.44 -5.36 -3.67
CA ASN A 64 -17.34 -6.46 -3.32
C ASN A 64 -18.74 -6.22 -3.89
N ASP A 65 -19.13 -7.00 -4.90
CA ASP A 65 -20.41 -6.85 -5.60
C ASP A 65 -21.63 -7.17 -4.72
N GLN A 66 -21.41 -7.91 -3.64
CA GLN A 66 -22.43 -8.23 -2.65
C GLN A 66 -22.62 -7.10 -1.62
N GLN A 67 -21.72 -6.11 -1.56
CA GLN A 67 -21.81 -4.98 -0.62
C GLN A 67 -22.73 -3.88 -1.16
N SER A 68 -23.64 -3.38 -0.33
CA SER A 68 -24.47 -2.21 -0.68
C SER A 68 -23.62 -0.94 -0.80
N ILE A 69 -24.05 0.03 -1.62
CA ILE A 69 -23.35 1.32 -1.74
C ILE A 69 -23.36 2.07 -0.41
N ALA A 70 -24.47 2.02 0.35
CA ALA A 70 -24.57 2.61 1.68
C ALA A 70 -23.53 2.04 2.66
N ASP A 71 -23.45 0.72 2.78
CA ASP A 71 -22.47 0.06 3.65
C ASP A 71 -21.04 0.34 3.21
N TRP A 72 -20.80 0.49 1.91
CA TRP A 72 -19.51 0.87 1.38
C TRP A 72 -19.14 2.31 1.74
N ILE A 73 -20.06 3.28 1.60
CA ILE A 73 -19.84 4.67 2.03
C ILE A 73 -19.56 4.71 3.53
N VAL A 74 -20.36 4.03 4.35
CA VAL A 74 -20.14 3.97 5.81
C VAL A 74 -18.80 3.34 6.16
N ALA A 75 -18.41 2.24 5.48
CA ALA A 75 -17.10 1.64 5.66
C ALA A 75 -15.97 2.59 5.25
N LYS A 76 -16.17 3.37 4.19
CA LYS A 76 -15.22 4.40 3.75
C LYS A 76 -15.11 5.55 4.74
N LEU A 77 -16.21 6.09 5.26
CA LEU A 77 -16.16 7.15 6.27
C LEU A 77 -15.53 6.66 7.59
N ASN A 78 -15.78 5.40 7.95
CA ASN A 78 -15.16 4.76 9.11
C ASN A 78 -13.67 4.44 8.91
N SER A 79 -13.20 4.51 7.68
CA SER A 79 -11.81 4.33 7.37
C SER A 79 -11.00 5.59 7.77
N GLY A 80 -9.71 5.43 8.08
CA GLY A 80 -8.81 6.53 8.40
C GLY A 80 -8.59 7.59 7.29
N GLU A 81 -9.17 7.40 6.10
CA GLU A 81 -9.19 8.34 4.95
C GLU A 81 -10.01 9.58 5.33
N TYR A 82 -11.15 9.34 5.98
CA TYR A 82 -12.09 10.37 6.43
C TYR A 82 -12.13 10.40 7.97
N HIS A 83 -10.96 10.51 8.60
CA HIS A 83 -10.84 10.73 10.05
C HIS A 83 -11.43 9.64 10.98
N ASN A 84 -11.68 8.41 10.49
CA ASN A 84 -12.29 7.31 11.26
C ASN A 84 -13.64 7.70 11.89
N VAL A 85 -14.55 8.29 11.12
CA VAL A 85 -15.91 8.59 11.60
C VAL A 85 -16.55 7.32 12.16
N ARG A 86 -17.14 7.36 13.35
CA ARG A 86 -17.78 6.16 13.89
C ARG A 86 -18.90 5.69 12.96
N LYS A 87 -19.06 4.37 12.82
CA LYS A 87 -20.02 3.78 11.86
C LYS A 87 -21.47 4.22 12.09
N ASP A 88 -21.86 4.40 13.34
CA ASP A 88 -23.19 4.89 13.71
C ASP A 88 -23.42 6.33 13.24
N ILE A 89 -22.43 7.21 13.44
CA ILE A 89 -22.47 8.60 12.95
C ILE A 89 -22.48 8.64 11.41
N ALA A 90 -21.59 7.89 10.76
CA ALA A 90 -21.53 7.84 9.30
C ALA A 90 -22.83 7.30 8.68
N LYS A 91 -23.49 6.36 9.35
CA LYS A 91 -24.79 5.84 8.93
C LYS A 91 -25.89 6.89 9.12
N GLN A 92 -25.88 7.60 10.24
CA GLN A 92 -26.81 8.70 10.50
C GLN A 92 -26.67 9.81 9.44
N TRP A 93 -25.45 10.27 9.14
CA TRP A 93 -25.18 11.28 8.11
C TRP A 93 -25.71 10.89 6.74
N LEU A 94 -25.67 9.59 6.43
CA LEU A 94 -26.27 9.07 5.21
C LEU A 94 -27.80 9.10 5.32
N GLU A 95 -28.40 8.50 6.34
CA GLU A 95 -29.87 8.43 6.49
C GLU A 95 -30.54 9.81 6.57
N GLU A 96 -29.89 10.80 7.18
CA GLU A 96 -30.38 12.18 7.34
C GLU A 96 -30.03 13.07 6.15
N GLY A 97 -29.21 12.59 5.20
CA GLY A 97 -28.83 13.35 4.02
C GLY A 97 -27.86 14.50 4.29
N GLU A 98 -27.11 14.46 5.40
CA GLU A 98 -26.13 15.48 5.79
C GLU A 98 -24.85 15.49 4.93
N ILE A 99 -24.73 14.53 4.01
CA ILE A 99 -23.59 14.42 3.09
C ILE A 99 -24.03 14.35 1.63
N ILE A 100 -23.21 14.90 0.73
CA ILE A 100 -23.35 14.75 -0.72
C ILE A 100 -22.24 13.83 -1.23
N PRO A 101 -22.53 12.57 -1.61
CA PRO A 101 -21.55 11.70 -2.22
C PRO A 101 -21.18 12.19 -3.63
N LEU A 102 -19.89 12.50 -3.82
CA LEU A 102 -19.28 12.84 -5.10
C LEU A 102 -18.43 11.64 -5.56
N LEU A 103 -19.01 10.80 -6.41
CA LEU A 103 -18.44 9.52 -6.81
C LEU A 103 -17.60 9.65 -8.09
N ASP A 104 -16.28 9.46 -8.00
CA ASP A 104 -15.38 9.51 -9.15
C ASP A 104 -14.95 8.12 -9.62
N GLY A 105 -14.70 7.98 -10.92
CA GLY A 105 -14.02 6.82 -11.51
C GLY A 105 -14.87 5.56 -11.63
N LEU A 106 -16.13 5.64 -12.07
CA LEU A 106 -16.92 4.44 -12.42
C LEU A 106 -16.21 3.58 -13.48
N ASP A 107 -15.54 4.23 -14.44
CA ASP A 107 -14.71 3.61 -15.49
C ASP A 107 -13.42 2.95 -14.96
N GLU A 108 -12.98 3.28 -13.74
CA GLU A 108 -11.77 2.68 -13.14
C GLU A 108 -12.04 1.27 -12.58
N LEU A 109 -13.29 0.84 -12.47
CA LEU A 109 -13.65 -0.53 -12.11
C LEU A 109 -13.32 -1.50 -13.24
N ALA A 110 -13.01 -2.76 -12.89
CA ALA A 110 -12.85 -3.82 -13.88
C ALA A 110 -14.12 -3.96 -14.74
N ALA A 111 -13.97 -4.10 -16.05
CA ALA A 111 -15.08 -4.08 -17.02
C ALA A 111 -16.28 -4.99 -16.63
N GLY A 112 -16.01 -6.19 -16.11
CA GLY A 112 -17.06 -7.12 -15.66
C GLY A 112 -17.86 -6.69 -14.42
N ARG A 113 -17.41 -5.64 -13.71
CA ARG A 113 -18.01 -5.14 -12.45
C ARG A 113 -18.67 -3.78 -12.60
N GLN A 114 -18.35 -3.03 -13.67
CA GLN A 114 -18.91 -1.71 -13.91
C GLN A 114 -20.45 -1.74 -13.95
N GLU A 115 -21.04 -2.68 -14.70
CA GLU A 115 -22.50 -2.83 -14.78
C GLU A 115 -23.13 -3.28 -13.44
N SER A 116 -22.45 -4.14 -12.69
CA SER A 116 -22.87 -4.55 -11.34
C SER A 116 -22.93 -3.34 -10.40
N CYS A 117 -21.93 -2.45 -10.48
CA CYS A 117 -21.90 -1.21 -9.72
C CYS A 117 -23.05 -0.27 -10.10
N VAL A 118 -23.35 -0.11 -11.39
CA VAL A 118 -24.49 0.68 -11.87
C VAL A 118 -25.82 0.15 -11.32
N LYS A 119 -26.02 -1.18 -11.32
CA LYS A 119 -27.23 -1.79 -10.73
C LYS A 119 -27.34 -1.49 -9.24
N LYS A 120 -26.24 -1.60 -8.49
CA LYS A 120 -26.19 -1.30 -7.05
C LYS A 120 -26.39 0.19 -6.74
N LEU A 121 -25.89 1.08 -7.59
CA LEU A 121 -26.16 2.52 -7.50
C LEU A 121 -27.63 2.83 -7.74
N ASN A 122 -28.27 2.17 -8.72
CA ASN A 122 -29.70 2.34 -8.95
C ASN A 122 -30.56 1.80 -7.80
N GLU A 123 -30.19 0.67 -7.20
CA GLU A 123 -30.82 0.17 -5.97
C GLU A 123 -30.70 1.19 -4.83
N PHE A 124 -29.53 1.83 -4.68
CA PHE A 124 -29.29 2.86 -3.68
C PHE A 124 -30.12 4.13 -3.94
N LEU A 125 -30.26 4.55 -5.19
CA LEU A 125 -31.01 5.75 -5.61
C LEU A 125 -32.53 5.62 -5.58
N GLN A 126 -33.07 4.44 -5.22
CA GLN A 126 -34.52 4.24 -5.11
C GLN A 126 -35.11 5.16 -4.02
N PRO A 127 -36.35 5.67 -4.19
CA PRO A 127 -36.96 6.62 -3.25
C PRO A 127 -37.05 6.14 -1.79
N GLY A 128 -37.06 4.82 -1.57
CA GLY A 128 -37.07 4.24 -0.22
C GLY A 128 -35.70 4.19 0.47
N ASN A 129 -34.61 4.44 -0.26
CA ASN A 129 -33.23 4.25 0.22
C ASN A 129 -32.44 5.56 0.26
N TRP A 130 -32.58 6.43 -0.74
CA TRP A 130 -31.83 7.68 -0.83
C TRP A 130 -32.62 8.71 -1.64
N LEU A 131 -32.79 9.92 -1.09
CA LEU A 131 -33.43 11.06 -1.76
C LEU A 131 -32.48 12.22 -2.05
N SER A 132 -31.38 12.33 -1.31
CA SER A 132 -30.47 13.49 -1.34
C SER A 132 -29.60 13.58 -2.62
N PRO A 133 -28.90 14.71 -2.83
CA PRO A 133 -27.99 14.90 -3.96
C PRO A 133 -26.90 13.83 -4.06
N LEU A 134 -26.53 13.46 -5.28
CA LEU A 134 -25.47 12.51 -5.58
C LEU A 134 -24.90 12.76 -6.97
N VAL A 135 -23.57 12.83 -7.07
CA VAL A 135 -22.89 13.09 -8.35
C VAL A 135 -22.01 11.90 -8.72
N VAL A 136 -22.08 11.45 -9.97
CA VAL A 136 -21.24 10.35 -10.48
C VAL A 136 -20.45 10.82 -11.69
N CYS A 137 -19.16 10.47 -11.77
CA CYS A 137 -18.33 10.67 -12.96
C CYS A 137 -18.04 9.35 -13.68
N SER A 138 -18.13 9.37 -15.01
CA SER A 138 -17.75 8.24 -15.86
C SER A 138 -17.22 8.66 -17.23
N ARG A 139 -16.51 7.76 -17.92
CA ARG A 139 -16.18 7.92 -19.33
C ARG A 139 -17.41 7.66 -20.20
N ILE A 140 -17.60 8.52 -21.19
CA ILE A 140 -18.75 8.41 -22.10
C ILE A 140 -18.72 7.12 -22.92
N GLU A 141 -17.55 6.71 -23.42
CA GLU A 141 -17.45 5.50 -24.26
C GLU A 141 -17.78 4.22 -23.48
N GLU A 142 -17.36 4.15 -22.21
CA GLU A 142 -17.63 2.99 -21.35
C GLU A 142 -19.09 2.97 -20.90
N TYR A 143 -19.63 4.13 -20.51
CA TYR A 143 -21.02 4.25 -20.05
C TYR A 143 -22.05 3.90 -21.14
N GLN A 144 -21.77 4.25 -22.39
CA GLN A 144 -22.65 3.92 -23.53
C GLN A 144 -22.75 2.42 -23.82
N LEU A 145 -21.80 1.61 -23.33
CA LEU A 145 -21.80 0.15 -23.51
C LEU A 145 -22.70 -0.57 -22.49
N TYR A 146 -23.13 0.11 -21.43
CA TYR A 146 -23.92 -0.51 -20.37
C TYR A 146 -25.36 -0.74 -20.82
N SER A 147 -25.89 -1.93 -20.52
CA SER A 147 -27.31 -2.23 -20.76
C SER A 147 -28.24 -1.46 -19.81
N THR A 148 -27.73 -1.07 -18.64
CA THR A 148 -28.47 -0.37 -17.59
C THR A 148 -27.97 1.07 -17.48
N GLN A 149 -28.88 2.05 -17.50
CA GLN A 149 -28.55 3.46 -17.26
C GLN A 149 -28.70 3.81 -15.77
N LEU A 150 -27.89 4.74 -15.28
CA LEU A 150 -28.00 5.30 -13.94
C LEU A 150 -29.30 6.09 -13.79
N ALA A 151 -30.03 5.85 -12.71
CA ALA A 151 -31.29 6.50 -12.34
C ALA A 151 -31.03 7.89 -11.72
N LEU A 152 -30.31 8.74 -12.45
CA LEU A 152 -30.02 10.14 -12.10
C LEU A 152 -30.91 11.08 -12.92
N ASN A 153 -31.14 12.29 -12.42
CA ASN A 153 -32.09 13.22 -13.02
C ASN A 153 -31.54 13.88 -14.29
N THR A 154 -30.22 14.08 -14.38
CA THR A 154 -29.59 14.74 -15.53
C THR A 154 -28.17 14.24 -15.75
N SER A 155 -27.73 14.29 -17.00
CA SER A 155 -26.33 14.09 -17.38
C SER A 155 -25.75 15.33 -18.05
N VAL A 156 -24.46 15.59 -17.80
CA VAL A 156 -23.67 16.67 -18.41
C VAL A 156 -22.46 16.05 -19.05
N GLU A 157 -22.26 16.31 -20.34
CA GLU A 157 -21.04 15.90 -21.05
C GLU A 157 -20.05 17.06 -21.13
N LEU A 158 -18.84 16.83 -20.61
CA LEU A 158 -17.72 17.74 -20.77
C LEU A 158 -17.25 17.74 -22.22
N GLN A 159 -17.38 18.89 -22.85
CA GLN A 159 -16.93 19.12 -24.21
C GLN A 159 -15.42 19.48 -24.25
N PRO A 160 -14.73 19.21 -25.37
CA PRO A 160 -13.36 19.68 -25.56
C PRO A 160 -13.28 21.21 -25.45
N PHE A 161 -12.13 21.73 -25.02
CA PHE A 161 -11.92 23.18 -24.88
C PHE A 161 -12.10 23.88 -26.23
N THR A 162 -12.80 25.00 -26.18
CA THR A 162 -12.94 25.92 -27.32
C THR A 162 -11.65 26.73 -27.52
N ASP A 163 -11.48 27.28 -28.72
CA ASP A 163 -10.36 28.17 -29.04
C ASP A 163 -10.27 29.36 -28.07
N GLU A 164 -11.43 29.91 -27.67
CA GLU A 164 -11.59 30.98 -26.68
C GLU A 164 -11.01 30.55 -25.32
N GLN A 165 -11.42 29.39 -24.80
CA GLN A 165 -10.92 28.85 -23.52
C GLN A 165 -9.42 28.52 -23.55
N ILE A 166 -8.90 28.05 -24.70
CA ILE A 166 -7.47 27.80 -24.86
C ILE A 166 -6.69 29.12 -24.76
N GLN A 167 -7.13 30.17 -25.47
CA GLN A 167 -6.49 31.49 -25.41
C GLN A 167 -6.54 32.07 -23.99
N ASP A 168 -7.68 32.00 -23.32
CA ASP A 168 -7.83 32.48 -21.94
C ASP A 168 -6.88 31.75 -20.99
N TYR A 169 -6.73 30.44 -21.15
CA TYR A 169 -5.78 29.65 -20.37
C TYR A 169 -4.32 30.04 -20.64
N LEU A 170 -3.95 30.21 -21.91
CA LEU A 170 -2.61 30.68 -22.30
C LEU A 170 -2.31 32.06 -21.72
N LYS A 171 -3.31 32.96 -21.72
CA LYS A 171 -3.21 34.28 -21.09
C LYS A 171 -3.02 34.19 -19.58
N SER A 172 -3.80 33.35 -18.91
CA SER A 172 -3.69 33.15 -17.45
C SER A 172 -2.35 32.54 -17.00
N THR A 173 -1.60 31.95 -17.94
CA THR A 173 -0.30 31.31 -17.69
C THR A 173 0.87 32.08 -18.30
N ASP A 174 0.67 33.31 -18.78
CA ASP A 174 1.69 34.16 -19.44
C ASP A 174 2.34 33.51 -20.68
N ASN A 175 1.55 32.74 -21.45
CA ASN A 175 1.98 31.98 -22.62
C ASN A 175 1.16 32.30 -23.89
N GLU A 176 0.64 33.53 -24.03
CA GLU A 176 -0.17 33.97 -25.18
C GLU A 176 0.53 33.73 -26.54
N GLN A 177 1.85 33.85 -26.58
CA GLN A 177 2.68 33.61 -27.76
C GLN A 177 2.51 32.20 -28.37
N LEU A 178 2.10 31.21 -27.59
CA LEU A 178 1.88 29.83 -28.06
C LEU A 178 0.66 29.69 -28.96
N TRP A 179 -0.28 30.63 -28.89
CA TRP A 179 -1.53 30.55 -29.61
C TRP A 179 -1.32 30.42 -31.12
N GLY A 180 -0.36 31.16 -31.69
CA GLY A 180 -0.04 31.07 -33.13
C GLY A 180 0.33 29.64 -33.53
N SER A 181 1.27 29.02 -32.82
CA SER A 181 1.69 27.64 -33.11
C SER A 181 0.58 26.61 -32.92
N ILE A 182 -0.27 26.79 -31.91
CA ILE A 182 -1.41 25.88 -31.66
C ILE A 182 -2.47 26.05 -32.75
N LYS A 183 -2.75 27.28 -33.18
CA LYS A 183 -3.75 27.56 -34.21
C LYS A 183 -3.34 27.01 -35.57
N ASP A 184 -2.06 27.11 -35.91
CA ASP A 184 -1.53 26.76 -37.22
C ASP A 184 -1.27 25.26 -37.42
N ASP A 185 -1.14 24.47 -36.33
CA ASP A 185 -0.99 23.02 -36.39
C ASP A 185 -2.26 22.28 -35.90
N LEU A 186 -2.93 21.58 -36.82
CA LEU A 186 -4.19 20.89 -36.54
C LEU A 186 -4.07 19.81 -35.46
N GLU A 187 -2.95 19.08 -35.38
CA GLU A 187 -2.77 18.04 -34.38
C GLU A 187 -2.48 18.65 -33.01
N LEU A 188 -1.64 19.68 -32.94
CA LEU A 188 -1.35 20.41 -31.71
C LEU A 188 -2.63 21.05 -31.16
N LYS A 189 -3.48 21.61 -32.04
CA LYS A 189 -4.81 22.11 -31.68
C LYS A 189 -5.69 21.02 -31.07
N LYS A 190 -5.80 19.85 -31.72
CA LYS A 190 -6.59 18.71 -31.19
C LYS A 190 -6.09 18.25 -29.82
N LEU A 191 -4.78 18.28 -29.57
CA LEU A 191 -4.23 17.97 -28.25
C LEU A 191 -4.57 19.08 -27.25
N ALA A 192 -4.40 20.35 -27.60
CA ALA A 192 -4.72 21.51 -26.77
C ALA A 192 -6.20 21.60 -26.36
N GLN A 193 -7.12 20.99 -27.11
CA GLN A 193 -8.52 20.87 -26.71
C GLN A 193 -8.74 19.98 -25.48
N LYS A 194 -7.74 19.18 -25.07
CA LYS A 194 -7.78 18.39 -23.84
C LYS A 194 -7.04 19.17 -22.74
N PRO A 195 -7.71 19.56 -21.63
CA PRO A 195 -7.14 20.43 -20.60
C PRO A 195 -5.77 19.99 -20.06
N LEU A 196 -5.62 18.69 -19.82
CA LEU A 196 -4.34 18.13 -19.39
C LEU A 196 -3.23 18.34 -20.42
N LEU A 197 -3.51 18.04 -21.69
CA LEU A 197 -2.50 18.13 -22.74
C LEU A 197 -2.16 19.59 -23.04
N LEU A 198 -3.12 20.50 -22.92
CA LEU A 198 -2.85 21.94 -22.97
C LEU A 198 -1.86 22.36 -21.88
N ASN A 199 -2.08 21.92 -20.64
CA ASN A 199 -1.13 22.16 -19.55
C ASN A 199 0.24 21.54 -19.86
N ILE A 200 0.31 20.31 -20.38
CA ILE A 200 1.57 19.67 -20.78
C ILE A 200 2.28 20.50 -21.87
N ILE A 201 1.57 20.95 -22.90
CA ILE A 201 2.10 21.81 -23.97
C ILE A 201 2.71 23.07 -23.37
N VAL A 202 1.96 23.80 -22.54
CA VAL A 202 2.44 25.03 -21.86
C VAL A 202 3.71 24.75 -21.06
N LEU A 203 3.71 23.67 -20.29
CA LEU A 203 4.84 23.34 -19.42
C LEU A 203 6.08 22.91 -20.20
N SER A 204 5.94 22.30 -21.37
CA SER A 204 7.06 21.70 -22.14
C SER A 204 7.41 22.42 -23.44
N TYR A 205 6.73 23.52 -23.78
CA TYR A 205 6.87 24.13 -25.10
C TYR A 205 8.30 24.55 -25.45
N GLN A 206 9.06 25.04 -24.48
CA GLN A 206 10.47 25.43 -24.69
C GLN A 206 11.37 24.27 -25.18
N GLU A 207 10.99 23.02 -24.86
CA GLU A 207 11.71 21.82 -25.26
C GLU A 207 11.21 21.21 -26.58
N LEU A 208 10.12 21.76 -27.15
CA LEU A 208 9.55 21.29 -28.41
C LEU A 208 10.25 21.96 -29.60
N SER A 209 10.82 21.14 -30.48
CA SER A 209 11.27 21.59 -31.79
C SER A 209 10.14 21.39 -32.79
N MET A 210 9.59 22.49 -33.32
CA MET A 210 8.53 22.42 -34.34
C MET A 210 9.01 21.76 -35.63
N ALA A 211 10.31 21.83 -35.97
CA ALA A 211 10.87 21.12 -37.10
C ALA A 211 10.73 19.59 -36.94
N LYS A 212 11.14 19.06 -35.78
CA LYS A 212 10.98 17.63 -35.46
C LYS A 212 9.52 17.22 -35.30
N TRP A 213 8.68 18.09 -34.72
CA TRP A 213 7.24 17.85 -34.60
C TRP A 213 6.59 17.51 -35.94
N GLN A 214 6.97 18.23 -37.01
CA GLN A 214 6.42 18.03 -38.35
C GLN A 214 6.95 16.76 -39.05
N GLU A 215 8.10 16.21 -38.63
CA GLU A 215 8.62 14.95 -39.18
C GLU A 215 7.73 13.75 -38.82
N PHE A 216 7.06 13.81 -37.67
CA PHE A 216 6.16 12.74 -37.20
C PHE A 216 4.85 12.73 -37.97
N LYS A 217 4.49 11.55 -38.48
CA LYS A 217 3.31 11.34 -39.33
C LYS A 217 2.09 10.88 -38.54
N SER A 218 2.29 10.20 -37.42
CA SER A 218 1.19 9.69 -36.60
C SER A 218 0.92 10.57 -35.38
N SER A 219 -0.34 10.65 -34.98
CA SER A 219 -0.74 11.36 -33.75
C SER A 219 -0.13 10.73 -32.49
N GLU A 220 0.17 9.42 -32.51
CA GLU A 220 0.81 8.72 -31.38
C GLU A 220 2.29 9.09 -31.25
N GLU A 221 3.05 9.15 -32.35
CA GLU A 221 4.44 9.64 -32.35
C GLU A 221 4.54 11.08 -31.84
N ARG A 222 3.64 11.96 -32.30
CA ARG A 222 3.56 13.36 -31.84
C ARG A 222 3.25 13.45 -30.35
N LEU A 223 2.34 12.62 -29.84
CA LEU A 223 2.04 12.55 -28.41
C LEU A 223 3.24 12.04 -27.60
N ASP A 224 3.93 10.99 -28.06
CA ASP A 224 5.11 10.44 -27.38
C ASP A 224 6.26 11.44 -27.38
N TYR A 225 6.42 12.22 -28.45
CA TYR A 225 7.39 13.32 -28.50
C TYR A 225 7.03 14.46 -27.52
N LEU A 226 5.75 14.85 -27.45
CA LEU A 226 5.27 15.83 -26.46
C LEU A 226 5.55 15.37 -25.03
N LEU A 227 5.22 14.12 -24.71
CA LEU A 227 5.48 13.53 -23.40
C LEU A 227 6.98 13.43 -23.10
N SER A 228 7.82 13.15 -24.11
CA SER A 228 9.28 13.15 -23.98
C SER A 228 9.83 14.53 -23.62
N ALA A 229 9.36 15.57 -24.31
CA ALA A 229 9.72 16.96 -24.03
C ALA A 229 9.27 17.37 -22.62
N TYR A 230 8.06 17.00 -22.23
CA TYR A 230 7.56 17.19 -20.87
C TYR A 230 8.43 16.52 -19.81
N VAL A 231 8.79 15.25 -20.00
CA VAL A 231 9.67 14.54 -19.07
C VAL A 231 11.02 15.23 -18.97
N LYS A 232 11.61 15.64 -20.09
CA LYS A 232 12.89 16.37 -20.09
C LYS A 232 12.80 17.65 -19.28
N GLN A 233 11.80 18.50 -19.56
CA GLN A 233 11.59 19.75 -18.85
C GLN A 233 11.34 19.55 -17.35
N MET A 234 10.53 18.56 -16.98
CA MET A 234 10.25 18.27 -15.56
C MET A 234 11.50 17.80 -14.81
N LEU A 235 12.44 17.11 -15.47
CA LEU A 235 13.71 16.69 -14.87
C LEU A 235 14.68 17.87 -14.67
N GLU A 236 14.65 18.86 -15.55
CA GLU A 236 15.56 20.02 -15.54
C GLU A 236 15.17 21.12 -14.56
N ARG A 237 13.88 21.20 -14.19
CA ARG A 237 13.36 22.17 -13.20
C ARG A 237 14.20 22.28 -11.91
N GLY A 238 14.12 23.42 -11.25
CA GLY A 238 14.76 23.65 -9.95
C GLY A 238 14.21 22.70 -8.88
N TYR A 239 15.10 21.93 -8.24
CA TYR A 239 14.78 21.10 -7.08
C TYR A 239 15.72 21.42 -5.92
N ARG A 240 15.13 21.65 -4.73
CA ARG A 240 15.85 21.89 -3.48
C ARG A 240 16.25 20.55 -2.85
N GLY A 241 17.46 20.09 -3.14
CA GLY A 241 18.04 18.89 -2.53
C GLY A 241 18.89 18.05 -3.48
N LYS A 242 19.38 16.90 -3.00
CA LYS A 242 20.17 15.96 -3.81
C LYS A 242 19.29 15.34 -4.91
N ARG A 243 19.56 15.72 -6.16
CA ARG A 243 18.86 15.23 -7.35
C ARG A 243 19.39 13.84 -7.74
N PRO A 244 18.52 12.85 -8.00
CA PRO A 244 18.91 11.64 -8.69
C PRO A 244 19.37 11.95 -10.12
N SER A 245 20.18 11.07 -10.73
CA SER A 245 20.48 11.16 -12.16
C SER A 245 19.19 11.03 -12.99
N ASN A 246 19.12 11.75 -14.12
CA ASN A 246 18.00 11.70 -15.05
C ASN A 246 17.77 10.27 -15.56
N GLU A 247 18.82 9.55 -15.95
CA GLU A 247 18.71 8.16 -16.40
C GLU A 247 18.13 7.23 -15.33
N LYS A 248 18.57 7.39 -14.08
CA LYS A 248 18.04 6.61 -12.95
C LYS A 248 16.58 6.93 -12.68
N THR A 249 16.22 8.22 -12.72
CA THR A 249 14.83 8.68 -12.55
C THR A 249 13.92 8.06 -13.61
N LYS A 250 14.34 8.15 -14.88
CA LYS A 250 13.64 7.57 -16.02
C LYS A 250 13.41 6.07 -15.80
N ARG A 251 14.47 5.32 -15.50
CA ARG A 251 14.41 3.88 -15.23
C ARG A 251 13.46 3.51 -14.07
N TRP A 252 13.52 4.22 -12.96
CA TRP A 252 12.69 3.93 -11.78
C TRP A 252 11.21 4.26 -12.03
N LEU A 253 10.91 5.37 -12.72
CA LEU A 253 9.53 5.71 -13.12
C LEU A 253 8.97 4.71 -14.13
N SER A 254 9.76 4.29 -15.13
CA SER A 254 9.36 3.25 -16.08
C SER A 254 9.06 1.92 -15.39
N TRP A 255 9.90 1.52 -14.44
CA TRP A 255 9.68 0.31 -13.65
C TRP A 255 8.38 0.42 -12.84
N LEU A 256 8.16 1.53 -12.14
CA LEU A 256 6.97 1.75 -11.34
C LEU A 256 5.69 1.75 -12.21
N ALA A 257 5.69 2.50 -13.31
CA ALA A 257 4.57 2.55 -14.25
C ALA A 257 4.25 1.17 -14.83
N GLY A 258 5.26 0.43 -15.28
CA GLY A 258 5.08 -0.92 -15.81
C GLY A 258 4.47 -1.88 -14.78
N LYS A 259 4.83 -1.76 -13.50
CA LYS A 259 4.25 -2.59 -12.43
C LYS A 259 2.81 -2.22 -12.10
N LEU A 260 2.50 -0.94 -12.02
CA LEU A 260 1.11 -0.47 -11.79
C LEU A 260 0.19 -0.89 -12.94
N ILE A 261 0.63 -0.77 -14.19
CA ILE A 261 -0.14 -1.26 -15.35
C ILE A 261 -0.33 -2.78 -15.28
N GLN A 262 0.72 -3.54 -14.98
CA GLN A 262 0.64 -5.01 -14.90
C GLN A 262 -0.32 -5.50 -13.82
N GLN A 263 -0.44 -4.78 -12.70
CA GLN A 263 -1.28 -5.15 -11.56
C GLN A 263 -2.68 -4.53 -11.61
N ASN A 264 -2.96 -3.70 -12.62
CA ASN A 264 -4.16 -2.85 -12.70
C ASN A 264 -4.38 -2.01 -11.43
N GLU A 265 -3.29 -1.52 -10.83
CA GLU A 265 -3.33 -0.64 -9.66
C GLU A 265 -3.09 0.80 -10.10
N THR A 266 -3.82 1.74 -9.51
CA THR A 266 -3.67 3.19 -9.76
C THR A 266 -2.80 3.89 -8.71
N GLU A 267 -2.69 3.29 -7.53
CA GLU A 267 -1.96 3.81 -6.38
C GLU A 267 -0.86 2.85 -5.95
N PHE A 268 0.30 3.41 -5.63
CA PHE A 268 1.47 2.69 -5.16
C PHE A 268 1.72 2.96 -3.68
N PHE A 269 1.79 1.89 -2.89
CA PHE A 269 2.20 1.93 -1.48
C PHE A 269 3.51 1.17 -1.30
N ILE A 270 4.51 1.79 -0.66
CA ILE A 270 5.87 1.24 -0.55
C ILE A 270 5.89 -0.05 0.30
N GLU A 271 5.01 -0.14 1.29
CA GLU A 271 4.80 -1.33 2.12
C GLU A 271 3.96 -2.42 1.43
N LYS A 272 3.32 -2.15 0.28
CA LYS A 272 2.65 -3.17 -0.53
C LYS A 272 3.58 -3.82 -1.57
N ILE A 273 4.89 -3.53 -1.56
CA ILE A 273 5.86 -4.19 -2.44
C ILE A 273 5.92 -5.69 -2.10
N GLN A 274 5.53 -6.53 -3.06
CA GLN A 274 5.46 -7.98 -2.91
C GLN A 274 6.55 -8.73 -3.72
N PRO A 275 6.96 -9.95 -3.32
CA PRO A 275 7.95 -10.75 -4.04
C PRO A 275 7.55 -11.11 -5.48
N ASN A 276 6.27 -11.02 -5.81
CA ASN A 276 5.75 -11.22 -7.16
C ASN A 276 6.22 -10.16 -8.16
N LEU A 277 6.71 -9.00 -7.70
CA LEU A 277 7.27 -7.93 -8.53
C LEU A 277 8.62 -8.30 -9.14
N LEU A 278 9.30 -9.32 -8.60
CA LEU A 278 10.56 -9.85 -9.13
C LEU A 278 10.32 -10.64 -10.42
N PHE A 279 11.19 -10.45 -11.40
CA PHE A 279 11.06 -11.06 -12.73
C PHE A 279 11.45 -12.55 -12.73
N ASN A 280 12.46 -12.91 -11.94
CA ASN A 280 13.10 -14.22 -12.03
C ASN A 280 12.93 -15.05 -10.75
N ASN A 281 12.73 -16.36 -10.90
CA ASN A 281 12.73 -17.30 -9.78
C ASN A 281 14.06 -17.28 -9.00
N LYS A 282 15.18 -16.97 -9.67
CA LYS A 282 16.48 -16.74 -9.02
C LYS A 282 16.43 -15.57 -8.04
N GLN A 283 15.79 -14.45 -8.40
CA GLN A 283 15.67 -13.28 -7.52
C GLN A 283 14.79 -13.60 -6.31
N VAL A 284 13.67 -14.31 -6.53
CA VAL A 284 12.80 -14.78 -5.43
C VAL A 284 13.56 -15.71 -4.50
N TRP A 285 14.32 -16.67 -5.04
CA TRP A 285 15.15 -17.55 -4.23
C TRP A 285 16.22 -16.80 -3.44
N MET A 286 16.87 -15.81 -4.06
CA MET A 286 17.87 -14.97 -3.39
C MET A 286 17.26 -14.12 -2.27
N THR A 287 16.04 -13.58 -2.43
CA THR A 287 15.35 -12.89 -1.32
C THR A 287 15.10 -13.81 -0.14
N ARG A 288 14.78 -15.10 -0.39
CA ARG A 288 14.59 -16.10 0.67
C ARG A 288 15.90 -16.44 1.38
N ILE A 289 17.01 -16.55 0.65
CA ILE A 289 18.33 -16.77 1.25
C ILE A 289 18.71 -15.62 2.15
N ILE A 290 18.59 -14.38 1.67
CA ILE A 290 18.97 -13.19 2.44
C ILE A 290 18.09 -13.09 3.69
N TYR A 291 16.78 -13.29 3.55
CA TYR A 291 15.86 -13.34 4.67
C TYR A 291 16.23 -14.45 5.68
N GLY A 292 16.44 -15.68 5.21
CA GLY A 292 16.82 -16.81 6.07
C GLY A 292 18.18 -16.60 6.76
N PHE A 293 19.14 -15.98 6.07
CA PHE A 293 20.45 -15.63 6.63
C PHE A 293 20.35 -14.55 7.71
N LEU A 294 19.55 -13.51 7.48
CA LEU A 294 19.30 -12.46 8.49
C LEU A 294 18.62 -13.04 9.73
N ILE A 295 17.64 -13.93 9.56
CA ILE A 295 17.00 -14.65 10.68
C ILE A 295 18.02 -15.55 11.40
N ALA A 296 18.80 -16.33 10.66
CA ALA A 296 19.83 -17.21 11.22
C ALA A 296 20.84 -16.44 12.08
N ILE A 297 21.36 -15.31 11.59
CA ILE A 297 22.27 -14.46 12.37
C ILE A 297 21.61 -13.95 13.65
N ASN A 298 20.37 -13.45 13.57
CA ASN A 298 19.67 -12.94 14.76
C ASN A 298 19.49 -14.02 15.83
N TYR A 299 19.08 -15.22 15.42
CA TYR A 299 18.97 -16.37 16.32
C TYR A 299 20.33 -16.81 16.87
N GLY A 300 21.34 -16.93 16.00
CA GLY A 300 22.70 -17.32 16.36
C GLY A 300 23.31 -16.38 17.39
N LEU A 301 23.22 -15.06 17.17
CA LEU A 301 23.73 -14.05 18.12
C LEU A 301 22.98 -14.09 19.45
N THR A 302 21.66 -14.25 19.43
CA THR A 302 20.88 -14.26 20.67
C THR A 302 21.14 -15.53 21.49
N VAL A 303 21.16 -16.70 20.85
CA VAL A 303 21.44 -17.98 21.51
C VAL A 303 22.88 -18.04 22.01
N CYS A 304 23.85 -17.55 21.22
CA CYS A 304 25.25 -17.42 21.65
C CYS A 304 25.37 -16.53 22.89
N SER A 305 24.72 -15.37 22.91
CA SER A 305 24.73 -14.45 24.05
C SER A 305 24.11 -15.08 25.30
N ILE A 306 23.02 -15.86 25.15
CA ILE A 306 22.41 -16.60 26.26
C ILE A 306 23.38 -17.65 26.80
N ILE A 307 24.02 -18.45 25.94
CA ILE A 307 24.96 -19.48 26.35
C ILE A 307 26.22 -18.88 27.00
N GLU A 308 26.71 -17.75 26.49
CA GLU A 308 27.81 -17.00 27.08
C GLU A 308 27.48 -16.60 28.53
N LEU A 309 26.34 -15.95 28.74
CA LEU A 309 25.91 -15.55 30.09
C LEU A 309 25.69 -16.76 31.00
N MET A 310 25.24 -17.89 30.44
CA MET A 310 24.95 -19.09 31.21
C MET A 310 26.16 -19.94 31.53
N PHE A 311 27.22 -19.99 30.72
CA PHE A 311 28.28 -21.00 30.83
C PHE A 311 29.71 -20.46 30.72
N ASP A 312 29.91 -19.19 30.39
CA ASP A 312 31.22 -18.54 30.20
C ASP A 312 32.23 -19.42 29.45
N SER A 313 31.78 -20.02 28.34
CA SER A 313 32.53 -21.02 27.60
C SER A 313 32.68 -20.62 26.14
N LEU A 314 33.93 -20.57 25.66
CA LEU A 314 34.26 -20.28 24.26
C LEU A 314 33.67 -21.34 23.30
N SER A 315 33.70 -22.62 23.70
CA SER A 315 33.08 -23.70 22.91
C SER A 315 31.55 -23.58 22.93
N GLY A 316 30.97 -23.16 24.06
CA GLY A 316 29.54 -22.85 24.16
C GLY A 316 29.09 -21.75 23.20
N LYS A 317 29.89 -20.68 23.03
CA LYS A 317 29.61 -19.58 22.09
C LYS A 317 29.51 -20.07 20.65
N ILE A 318 30.51 -20.83 20.20
CA ILE A 318 30.56 -21.35 18.82
C ILE A 318 29.39 -22.31 18.57
N ILE A 319 29.17 -23.25 19.49
CA ILE A 319 28.06 -24.22 19.42
C ILE A 319 26.71 -23.47 19.40
N GLY A 320 26.53 -22.50 20.31
CA GLY A 320 25.33 -21.68 20.39
C GLY A 320 25.01 -20.91 19.12
N PHE A 321 26.02 -20.28 18.53
CA PHE A 321 25.87 -19.56 17.26
C PHE A 321 25.50 -20.52 16.11
N LEU A 322 26.19 -21.65 15.98
CA LEU A 322 25.92 -22.63 14.92
C LEU A 322 24.52 -23.21 15.05
N PHE A 323 24.14 -23.70 16.24
CA PHE A 323 22.82 -24.27 16.48
C PHE A 323 21.71 -23.22 16.35
N GLY A 324 21.89 -22.02 16.90
CA GLY A 324 20.93 -20.92 16.76
C GLY A 324 20.71 -20.55 15.29
N SER A 325 21.80 -20.48 14.51
CA SER A 325 21.73 -20.17 13.08
C SER A 325 21.01 -21.25 12.27
N ILE A 326 21.34 -22.52 12.51
CA ILE A 326 20.69 -23.67 11.84
C ILE A 326 19.22 -23.73 12.21
N TYR A 327 18.89 -23.58 13.50
CA TYR A 327 17.52 -23.64 13.99
C TYR A 327 16.66 -22.50 13.44
N GLY A 328 17.18 -21.26 13.45
CA GLY A 328 16.51 -20.11 12.85
C GLY A 328 16.24 -20.28 11.35
N PHE A 329 17.20 -20.83 10.62
CA PHE A 329 17.04 -21.14 9.19
C PHE A 329 15.97 -22.23 8.95
N LEU A 330 15.97 -23.31 9.74
CA LEU A 330 15.06 -24.45 9.55
C LEU A 330 13.59 -24.14 9.88
N ILE A 331 13.32 -23.39 10.96
CA ILE A 331 11.94 -22.99 11.31
C ILE A 331 11.29 -22.20 10.17
N ASP A 332 12.06 -21.30 9.57
CA ASP A 332 11.56 -20.38 8.57
C ASP A 332 11.29 -21.09 7.22
N GLN A 333 12.20 -21.99 6.80
CA GLN A 333 11.99 -22.81 5.60
C GLN A 333 10.73 -23.67 5.71
N LYS A 334 10.41 -24.20 6.90
CA LYS A 334 9.22 -25.05 7.13
C LYS A 334 7.92 -24.26 6.95
N LYS A 335 7.83 -23.05 7.50
CA LYS A 335 6.65 -22.17 7.34
C LYS A 335 6.50 -21.63 5.92
N SER A 336 7.61 -21.43 5.19
CA SER A 336 7.58 -20.96 3.80
C SER A 336 7.33 -22.05 2.75
N CYS A 337 7.72 -23.31 3.01
CA CYS A 337 7.50 -24.45 2.10
C CYS A 337 6.14 -25.13 2.28
N LEU A 338 5.59 -25.20 3.51
CA LEU A 338 4.28 -25.84 3.77
C LEU A 338 3.09 -25.13 3.12
N LYS A 339 3.21 -23.82 2.81
CA LYS A 339 2.21 -23.10 1.99
C LYS A 339 2.31 -23.38 0.49
N VAL A 340 3.44 -23.93 0.02
CA VAL A 340 3.69 -24.18 -1.41
C VAL A 340 3.28 -25.59 -1.82
N SER A 341 3.35 -26.60 -0.94
CA SER A 341 3.09 -27.99 -1.33
C SER A 341 1.60 -28.40 -1.34
N ARG A 342 0.68 -27.57 -0.83
CA ARG A 342 -0.76 -27.89 -0.74
C ARG A 342 -1.64 -27.21 -1.80
N SER A 343 -1.08 -26.42 -2.72
CA SER A 343 -1.84 -25.90 -3.86
C SER A 343 -1.06 -26.07 -5.16
N THR A 344 -1.58 -26.90 -6.06
CA THR A 344 -1.13 -27.10 -7.45
C THR A 344 -1.23 -25.82 -8.31
N THR A 345 -1.72 -24.71 -7.74
CA THR A 345 -1.48 -23.36 -8.23
C THR A 345 -0.50 -22.67 -7.30
N ALA A 346 0.75 -22.48 -7.75
CA ALA A 346 1.81 -21.85 -6.98
C ALA A 346 1.51 -20.36 -6.73
N ARG A 347 0.65 -20.03 -5.76
CA ARG A 347 0.50 -18.66 -5.26
C ARG A 347 1.81 -18.24 -4.61
N LYS A 348 2.48 -17.25 -5.22
CA LYS A 348 3.69 -16.63 -4.66
C LYS A 348 3.40 -16.11 -3.25
N PRO A 349 4.35 -16.24 -2.29
CA PRO A 349 4.14 -15.80 -0.92
C PRO A 349 3.88 -14.29 -0.87
N THR A 350 2.81 -13.90 -0.19
CA THR A 350 2.48 -12.50 0.11
C THR A 350 3.03 -12.13 1.49
N ILE A 351 3.72 -10.99 1.56
CA ILE A 351 4.17 -10.35 2.79
C ILE A 351 2.98 -9.56 3.34
N GLN A 352 2.56 -9.91 4.56
CA GLN A 352 1.54 -9.19 5.32
C GLN A 352 2.22 -8.52 6.50
N THR A 353 2.02 -7.22 6.65
CA THR A 353 2.55 -6.43 7.76
C THR A 353 1.71 -6.63 9.03
N VAL A 354 2.37 -6.70 10.19
CA VAL A 354 1.66 -6.76 11.49
C VAL A 354 1.53 -5.33 12.01
N GLU A 355 0.50 -4.64 11.54
CA GLU A 355 0.34 -3.21 11.81
C GLU A 355 -0.49 -2.94 13.07
N THR A 356 -1.46 -3.80 13.39
CA THR A 356 -2.26 -3.69 14.62
C THR A 356 -2.12 -4.94 15.49
N LEU A 357 -2.20 -4.77 16.82
CA LEU A 357 -2.18 -5.87 17.78
C LEU A 357 -3.59 -6.06 18.33
N ARG A 358 -4.34 -7.00 17.76
CA ARG A 358 -5.62 -7.47 18.31
C ARG A 358 -5.52 -8.96 18.62
N PHE A 359 -5.94 -9.34 19.82
CA PHE A 359 -5.95 -10.74 20.22
C PHE A 359 -7.12 -11.47 19.57
N SER A 360 -6.87 -12.66 19.00
CA SER A 360 -7.88 -13.49 18.38
C SER A 360 -7.79 -14.93 18.89
N LEU A 361 -8.78 -15.33 19.70
CA LEU A 361 -8.90 -16.71 20.18
C LEU A 361 -9.00 -17.73 19.04
N ASN A 362 -9.70 -17.39 17.95
CA ASN A 362 -9.82 -18.27 16.79
C ASN A 362 -8.46 -18.56 16.14
N LYS A 363 -7.56 -17.56 16.07
CA LYS A 363 -6.18 -17.76 15.57
C LYS A 363 -5.38 -18.66 16.52
N VAL A 364 -5.51 -18.47 17.83
CA VAL A 364 -4.86 -19.30 18.85
C VAL A 364 -5.27 -20.76 18.70
N ILE A 365 -6.57 -21.04 18.67
CA ILE A 365 -7.11 -22.41 18.54
C ILE A 365 -6.62 -23.08 17.25
N LYS A 366 -6.64 -22.34 16.13
CA LYS A 366 -6.19 -22.87 14.83
C LYS A 366 -4.70 -23.18 14.80
N ASN A 367 -3.87 -22.39 15.48
CA ASN A 367 -2.42 -22.53 15.47
C ASN A 367 -1.89 -23.44 16.59
N LEU A 368 -2.74 -23.83 17.56
CA LEU A 368 -2.38 -24.66 18.70
C LEU A 368 -1.69 -25.99 18.32
N PRO A 369 -2.19 -26.79 17.36
CA PRO A 369 -1.52 -28.05 17.00
C PRO A 369 -0.12 -27.83 16.44
N GLY A 370 0.05 -26.80 15.59
CA GLY A 370 1.34 -26.45 15.02
C GLY A 370 2.34 -25.99 16.07
N GLY A 371 1.91 -25.15 17.02
CA GLY A 371 2.75 -24.67 18.10
C GLY A 371 3.17 -25.77 19.09
N LEU A 372 2.29 -26.73 19.37
CA LEU A 372 2.65 -27.90 20.20
C LEU A 372 3.69 -28.80 19.51
N ILE A 373 3.55 -29.03 18.20
CA ILE A 373 4.53 -29.79 17.42
C ILE A 373 5.87 -29.04 17.35
N GLU A 374 5.85 -27.73 17.11
CA GLU A 374 7.05 -26.89 17.10
C GLU A 374 7.73 -26.90 18.48
N GLY A 375 6.94 -26.73 19.55
CA GLY A 375 7.40 -26.79 20.93
C GLY A 375 8.01 -28.14 21.30
N PHE A 376 7.38 -29.25 20.92
CA PHE A 376 7.91 -30.60 21.15
C PHE A 376 9.26 -30.80 20.44
N ASN A 377 9.37 -30.41 19.17
CA ASN A 377 10.63 -30.52 18.42
C ASN A 377 11.73 -29.64 19.03
N ALA A 378 11.39 -28.40 19.41
CA ALA A 378 12.31 -27.49 20.09
C ALA A 378 12.79 -28.08 21.43
N GLY A 379 11.87 -28.60 22.23
CA GLY A 379 12.17 -29.17 23.54
C GLY A 379 13.01 -30.43 23.47
N LEU A 380 12.75 -31.31 22.49
CA LEU A 380 13.57 -32.49 22.23
C LEU A 380 14.98 -32.09 21.81
N MET A 381 15.13 -31.08 20.95
CA MET A 381 16.44 -30.53 20.57
C MET A 381 17.19 -29.97 21.79
N ILE A 382 16.53 -29.15 22.61
CA ILE A 382 17.12 -28.58 23.83
C ILE A 382 17.55 -29.69 24.79
N GLY A 383 16.71 -30.72 24.98
CA GLY A 383 17.02 -31.86 25.85
C GLY A 383 18.22 -32.68 25.36
N LEU A 384 18.33 -32.92 24.04
CA LEU A 384 19.49 -33.61 23.45
C LEU A 384 20.78 -32.78 23.53
N ILE A 385 20.70 -31.46 23.31
CA ILE A 385 21.85 -30.57 23.48
C ILE A 385 22.31 -30.58 24.93
N ALA A 386 21.38 -30.50 25.89
CA ALA A 386 21.69 -30.61 27.31
C ALA A 386 22.35 -31.96 27.65
N LEU A 387 21.91 -33.06 27.02
CA LEU A 387 22.54 -34.37 27.20
C LEU A 387 24.01 -34.38 26.75
N LEU A 388 24.31 -33.77 25.60
CA LEU A 388 25.65 -33.76 24.99
C LEU A 388 26.60 -32.75 25.66
N VAL A 389 26.12 -31.56 25.99
CA VAL A 389 26.94 -30.41 26.44
C VAL A 389 27.06 -30.36 27.97
N LEU A 390 26.00 -30.71 28.70
CA LEU A 390 25.90 -30.50 30.15
C LEU A 390 26.23 -31.79 30.91
N GLN A 391 27.39 -32.38 30.59
CA GLN A 391 27.84 -33.64 31.17
C GLN A 391 28.02 -33.56 32.69
N LYS A 392 28.38 -32.38 33.22
CA LYS A 392 28.45 -32.08 34.67
C LYS A 392 27.36 -31.09 35.07
N GLY A 393 26.67 -31.33 36.18
CA GLY A 393 25.73 -30.40 36.83
C GLY A 393 24.25 -30.82 36.78
N ILE A 394 23.73 -31.26 35.64
CA ILE A 394 22.28 -31.51 35.48
C ILE A 394 21.96 -33.00 35.62
N GLY A 395 21.68 -33.45 36.84
CA GLY A 395 20.99 -34.71 37.17
C GLY A 395 21.19 -35.96 36.27
N SER A 396 20.21 -36.85 36.25
CA SER A 396 20.16 -38.01 35.35
C SER A 396 19.78 -37.59 33.91
N TRP A 397 20.08 -38.43 32.92
CA TRP A 397 19.68 -38.20 31.51
C TRP A 397 18.16 -37.96 31.34
N GLN A 398 17.34 -38.57 32.20
CA GLN A 398 15.89 -38.37 32.24
C GLN A 398 15.53 -36.92 32.59
N LYS A 399 16.17 -36.33 33.62
CA LYS A 399 15.95 -34.93 34.00
C LYS A 399 16.33 -33.98 32.86
N ARG A 400 17.35 -34.31 32.07
CA ARG A 400 17.79 -33.51 30.90
C ARG A 400 16.77 -33.53 29.76
N LEU A 401 16.20 -34.70 29.44
CA LEU A 401 15.19 -34.78 28.39
C LEU A 401 13.85 -34.16 28.82
N VAL A 402 13.39 -34.46 30.04
CA VAL A 402 12.10 -33.95 30.55
C VAL A 402 12.12 -32.43 30.65
N GLY A 403 13.18 -31.84 31.19
CA GLY A 403 13.24 -30.38 31.32
C GLY A 403 13.31 -29.66 29.98
N GLY A 404 14.02 -30.22 29.00
CA GLY A 404 13.99 -29.73 27.62
C GLY A 404 12.59 -29.76 27.02
N LEU A 405 11.85 -30.87 27.19
CA LEU A 405 10.47 -31.00 26.69
C LEU A 405 9.51 -30.00 27.35
N VAL A 406 9.61 -29.80 28.68
CA VAL A 406 8.80 -28.81 29.40
C VAL A 406 9.06 -27.40 28.84
N LEU A 407 10.32 -27.02 28.64
CA LEU A 407 10.69 -25.75 28.02
C LEU A 407 10.12 -25.60 26.61
N GLY A 408 10.21 -26.67 25.82
CA GLY A 408 9.65 -26.72 24.48
C GLY A 408 8.15 -26.48 24.45
N ILE A 409 7.40 -27.15 25.34
CA ILE A 409 5.94 -27.01 25.43
C ILE A 409 5.55 -25.61 25.91
N ILE A 410 6.21 -25.07 26.94
CA ILE A 410 5.96 -23.71 27.44
C ILE A 410 6.21 -22.69 26.33
N GLY A 411 7.36 -22.80 25.64
CA GLY A 411 7.70 -21.92 24.52
C GLY A 411 6.73 -22.05 23.35
N GLY A 412 6.27 -23.27 23.03
CA GLY A 412 5.30 -23.55 21.99
C GLY A 412 3.92 -22.95 22.29
N LEU A 413 3.38 -23.17 23.49
CA LEU A 413 2.12 -22.59 23.94
C LEU A 413 2.18 -21.07 23.95
N PHE A 414 3.29 -20.51 24.44
CA PHE A 414 3.48 -19.07 24.44
C PHE A 414 3.56 -18.52 23.02
N GLY A 415 4.30 -19.18 22.12
CA GLY A 415 4.34 -18.82 20.70
C GLY A 415 2.95 -18.79 20.04
N VAL A 416 2.06 -19.73 20.39
CA VAL A 416 0.66 -19.74 19.91
C VAL A 416 -0.14 -18.55 20.46
N LEU A 417 0.03 -18.22 21.74
CA LEU A 417 -0.62 -17.05 22.36
C LEU A 417 -0.18 -15.74 21.69
N VAL A 418 1.12 -15.57 21.48
CA VAL A 418 1.66 -14.37 20.81
C VAL A 418 1.27 -14.36 19.34
N GLY A 419 1.27 -15.50 18.63
CA GLY A 419 0.75 -15.59 17.25
C GLY A 419 -0.77 -15.34 17.14
N GLY A 420 -1.48 -15.35 18.26
CA GLY A 420 -2.85 -14.87 18.39
C GLY A 420 -2.97 -13.33 18.38
N LEU A 421 -1.87 -12.62 18.65
CA LEU A 421 -1.78 -11.16 18.58
C LEU A 421 -1.45 -10.74 17.15
N GLY A 422 -2.47 -10.38 16.40
CA GLY A 422 -2.32 -9.83 15.07
C GLY A 422 -3.66 -9.33 14.58
N GLY A 423 -3.74 -8.04 14.29
CA GLY A 423 -4.94 -7.39 13.79
C GLY A 423 -4.86 -7.11 12.29
N PRO A 424 -5.91 -6.50 11.71
CA PRO A 424 -5.93 -6.11 10.31
C PRO A 424 -4.82 -5.10 9.97
N GLU A 425 -4.44 -5.06 8.70
CA GLU A 425 -3.60 -3.98 8.16
C GLU A 425 -4.28 -2.63 8.41
N ILE A 426 -3.51 -1.58 8.63
CA ILE A 426 -4.05 -0.22 8.69
C ILE A 426 -4.56 0.09 7.28
N GLU A 427 -5.88 0.16 7.17
CA GLU A 427 -6.57 0.42 5.91
C GLU A 427 -6.14 1.75 5.29
N ILE A 428 -5.85 2.76 6.13
CA ILE A 428 -5.34 4.05 5.68
C ILE A 428 -3.98 4.41 6.25
N LYS A 429 -3.04 4.46 5.32
CA LYS A 429 -1.68 4.91 5.51
C LYS A 429 -1.67 6.42 5.29
N LYS A 430 -1.31 7.19 6.32
CA LYS A 430 -1.15 8.66 6.27
C LYS A 430 0.26 9.07 5.84
N THR A 431 1.24 8.21 6.14
CA THR A 431 2.64 8.44 5.81
C THR A 431 3.23 7.26 5.05
N PRO A 432 4.20 7.49 4.14
CA PRO A 432 4.89 6.40 3.45
C PRO A 432 5.60 5.46 4.44
N ASN A 433 5.54 4.15 4.18
CA ASN A 433 6.10 3.10 5.04
C ASN A 433 5.46 3.00 6.44
N GLN A 434 4.26 3.55 6.66
CA GLN A 434 3.63 3.50 7.98
C GLN A 434 3.44 2.07 8.46
N GLY A 435 3.04 1.15 7.57
CA GLY A 435 2.87 -0.25 7.93
C GLY A 435 4.15 -0.92 8.45
N ILE A 436 5.28 -0.68 7.78
CA ILE A 436 6.59 -1.22 8.18
C ILE A 436 7.07 -0.58 9.49
N LYS A 437 6.93 0.74 9.64
CA LYS A 437 7.28 1.44 10.88
C LYS A 437 6.48 0.90 12.06
N GLN A 438 5.18 0.68 11.87
CA GLN A 438 4.32 0.13 12.90
C GLN A 438 4.67 -1.31 13.23
N SER A 439 5.02 -2.14 12.23
CA SER A 439 5.55 -3.49 12.44
C SER A 439 6.80 -3.46 13.34
N VAL A 440 7.71 -2.51 13.12
CA VAL A 440 8.91 -2.33 13.95
C VAL A 440 8.56 -1.87 15.37
N ILE A 441 7.62 -0.93 15.54
CA ILE A 441 7.13 -0.51 16.87
C ILE A 441 6.51 -1.70 17.61
N ASN A 442 5.73 -2.53 16.91
CA ASN A 442 5.09 -3.70 17.48
C ASN A 442 6.08 -4.76 17.96
N ILE A 443 7.32 -4.82 17.42
CA ILE A 443 8.40 -5.65 17.98
C ILE A 443 8.65 -5.28 19.45
N PHE A 444 8.73 -3.98 19.75
CA PHE A 444 8.97 -3.50 21.12
C PHE A 444 7.77 -3.74 22.03
N CYS A 445 6.55 -3.52 21.54
CA CYS A 445 5.33 -3.82 22.29
C CYS A 445 5.24 -5.31 22.66
N LEU A 446 5.49 -6.21 21.70
CA LEU A 446 5.50 -7.65 21.94
C LEU A 446 6.67 -8.08 22.84
N LYS A 447 7.83 -7.43 22.74
CA LYS A 447 8.97 -7.66 23.65
C LYS A 447 8.59 -7.34 25.09
N ILE A 448 7.93 -6.20 25.33
CA ILE A 448 7.48 -5.80 26.68
C ILE A 448 6.43 -6.80 27.18
N ALA A 449 5.43 -7.13 26.36
CA ALA A 449 4.36 -8.06 26.74
C ALA A 449 4.88 -9.49 27.01
N SER A 450 5.93 -9.94 26.31
CA SER A 450 6.51 -11.27 26.47
C SER A 450 7.58 -11.38 27.57
N TYR A 451 8.02 -10.26 28.14
CA TYR A 451 9.08 -10.23 29.15
C TYR A 451 8.72 -11.00 30.44
N PRO A 452 7.53 -10.85 31.06
CA PRO A 452 7.19 -11.58 32.28
C PRO A 452 7.21 -13.09 32.10
N ILE A 453 6.77 -13.57 30.93
CA ILE A 453 6.75 -15.00 30.60
C ILE A 453 8.16 -15.50 30.32
N SER A 454 9.00 -14.67 29.70
CA SER A 454 10.43 -14.96 29.50
C SER A 454 11.19 -15.05 30.84
N LEU A 455 10.80 -14.27 31.86
CA LEU A 455 11.32 -14.39 33.21
C LEU A 455 10.96 -15.73 33.86
N VAL A 456 9.69 -16.16 33.75
CA VAL A 456 9.26 -17.48 34.26
C VAL A 456 10.03 -18.61 33.58
N ILE A 457 10.23 -18.53 32.26
CA ILE A 457 11.06 -19.48 31.52
C ILE A 457 12.49 -19.48 32.06
N CYS A 458 13.09 -18.31 32.28
CA CYS A 458 14.46 -18.20 32.79
C CYS A 458 14.59 -18.73 34.23
N MET A 459 13.63 -18.45 35.11
CA MET A 459 13.58 -18.99 36.48
C MET A 459 13.49 -20.52 36.47
N TYR A 460 12.68 -21.08 35.55
CA TYR A 460 12.61 -22.53 35.36
C TYR A 460 13.95 -23.11 34.86
N ILE A 461 14.61 -22.46 33.89
CA ILE A 461 15.95 -22.88 33.40
C ILE A 461 16.95 -22.87 34.56
N ASN A 462 16.94 -21.84 35.39
CA ASN A 462 17.82 -21.70 36.55
C ASN A 462 17.63 -22.87 37.53
N TRP A 463 16.37 -23.12 37.92
CA TRP A 463 15.99 -24.25 38.77
C TRP A 463 16.38 -25.60 38.16
N TRP A 464 16.19 -25.77 36.85
CA TRP A 464 16.45 -27.01 36.14
C TRP A 464 17.95 -27.32 35.97
N THR A 465 18.78 -26.30 35.79
CA THR A 465 20.22 -26.47 35.54
C THR A 465 21.06 -26.59 36.82
N ILE A 466 20.47 -26.40 38.00
CA ILE A 466 21.15 -26.40 39.32
C ILE A 466 22.35 -25.44 39.29
N LYS A 467 22.18 -24.31 38.59
CA LYS A 467 23.17 -23.24 38.53
C LYS A 467 22.60 -22.06 39.30
N ASP A 468 23.40 -21.36 40.08
CA ASP A 468 23.01 -20.09 40.67
C ASP A 468 23.28 -18.99 39.66
N ILE A 469 22.43 -18.88 38.63
CA ILE A 469 22.45 -17.73 37.72
C ILE A 469 22.00 -16.51 38.55
N ASP A 470 22.84 -15.48 38.58
CA ASP A 470 22.53 -14.26 39.31
C ASP A 470 21.21 -13.64 38.84
N PHE A 471 20.54 -12.93 39.74
CA PHE A 471 19.29 -12.23 39.41
C PHE A 471 19.47 -11.28 38.22
N TYR A 472 20.60 -10.57 38.15
CA TYR A 472 20.91 -9.68 37.02
C TYR A 472 21.05 -10.44 35.68
N GLN A 473 21.72 -11.59 35.69
CA GLN A 473 21.85 -12.43 34.48
C GLN A 473 20.49 -12.98 34.04
N THR A 474 19.62 -13.35 34.99
CA THR A 474 18.24 -13.79 34.73
C THR A 474 17.42 -12.70 34.02
N LEU A 475 17.53 -11.45 34.46
CA LEU A 475 16.84 -10.32 33.83
C LEU A 475 17.31 -10.09 32.38
N ILE A 476 18.62 -10.23 32.13
CA ILE A 476 19.21 -10.04 30.80
C ILE A 476 18.82 -11.19 29.87
N ILE A 477 18.89 -12.44 30.32
CA ILE A 477 18.50 -13.61 29.52
C ILE A 477 17.01 -13.54 29.16
N ALA A 478 16.14 -13.17 30.12
CA ALA A 478 14.72 -12.96 29.84
C ALA A 478 14.48 -11.85 28.80
N LEU A 479 15.30 -10.80 28.79
CA LEU A 479 15.22 -9.71 27.81
C LEU A 479 15.62 -10.16 26.40
N LEU A 480 16.62 -11.04 26.31
CA LEU A 480 17.07 -11.64 25.05
C LEU A 480 16.02 -12.61 24.49
N ILE A 481 15.42 -13.44 25.35
CA ILE A 481 14.33 -14.35 24.98
C ILE A 481 13.09 -13.58 24.51
N SER A 482 12.68 -12.53 25.22
CA SER A 482 11.52 -11.71 24.84
C SER A 482 11.72 -10.96 23.52
N PHE A 483 12.97 -10.58 23.20
CA PHE A 483 13.31 -9.99 21.91
C PHE A 483 13.10 -10.97 20.74
N LEU A 484 13.45 -12.25 20.91
CA LEU A 484 13.19 -13.28 19.88
C LEU A 484 11.70 -13.47 19.62
N PHE A 485 10.85 -13.41 20.65
CA PHE A 485 9.39 -13.48 20.47
C PHE A 485 8.86 -12.28 19.67
N GLY A 486 9.29 -11.06 20.00
CA GLY A 486 8.88 -9.86 19.26
C GLY A 486 9.31 -9.88 17.79
N LEU A 487 10.54 -10.34 17.51
CA LEU A 487 11.08 -10.42 16.15
C LEU A 487 10.36 -11.48 15.31
N ASN A 488 9.97 -12.60 15.91
CA ASN A 488 9.25 -13.67 15.22
C ASN A 488 7.85 -13.28 14.75
N GLU A 489 7.12 -12.48 15.51
CA GLU A 489 5.75 -12.16 15.15
C GLU A 489 5.66 -10.82 14.40
N ALA A 490 6.28 -9.76 14.92
CA ALA A 490 6.21 -8.43 14.32
C ALA A 490 7.43 -8.06 13.46
N GLY A 491 8.56 -8.76 13.61
CA GLY A 491 9.79 -8.47 12.87
C GLY A 491 9.89 -9.12 11.50
N LYS A 492 9.25 -10.28 11.29
CA LYS A 492 9.31 -11.00 10.00
C LYS A 492 8.95 -10.13 8.78
N PRO A 493 7.83 -9.36 8.78
CA PRO A 493 7.48 -8.55 7.62
C PRO A 493 8.54 -7.47 7.32
N ALA A 494 9.12 -6.86 8.35
CA ALA A 494 10.16 -5.86 8.20
C ALA A 494 11.44 -6.43 7.56
N ILE A 495 11.88 -7.62 8.00
CA ILE A 495 13.06 -8.29 7.43
C ILE A 495 12.76 -8.77 6.00
N GLN A 496 11.56 -9.30 5.74
CA GLN A 496 11.16 -9.69 4.38
C GLN A 496 11.16 -8.51 3.41
N HIS A 497 10.59 -7.36 3.80
CA HIS A 497 10.64 -6.15 3.00
C HIS A 497 12.07 -5.62 2.82
N LEU A 498 12.93 -5.70 3.84
CA LEU A 498 14.33 -5.32 3.72
C LEU A 498 15.05 -6.20 2.68
N SER A 499 14.91 -7.53 2.78
CA SER A 499 15.51 -8.48 1.83
C SER A 499 15.01 -8.24 0.40
N LEU A 500 13.70 -7.99 0.23
CA LEU A 500 13.11 -7.71 -1.07
C LEU A 500 13.62 -6.39 -1.66
N ARG A 501 13.66 -5.32 -0.85
CA ARG A 501 14.16 -4.01 -1.27
C ARG A 501 15.63 -4.04 -1.60
N LEU A 502 16.44 -4.81 -0.87
CA LEU A 502 17.86 -5.00 -1.17
C LEU A 502 18.04 -5.60 -2.56
N ILE A 503 17.28 -6.65 -2.91
CA ILE A 503 17.34 -7.24 -4.25
C ILE A 503 16.87 -6.25 -5.32
N LEU A 504 15.74 -5.56 -5.10
CA LEU A 504 15.25 -4.56 -6.06
C LEU A 504 16.25 -3.42 -6.27
N TYR A 505 16.92 -2.97 -5.21
CA TYR A 505 17.95 -1.94 -5.24
C TYR A 505 19.21 -2.40 -5.98
N CYS A 506 19.75 -3.59 -5.65
CA CYS A 506 20.94 -4.13 -6.31
C CYS A 506 20.73 -4.39 -7.80
N ASN A 507 19.50 -4.68 -8.23
CA ASN A 507 19.15 -4.82 -9.65
C ASN A 507 18.80 -3.47 -10.32
N GLY A 508 18.87 -2.35 -9.60
CA GLY A 508 18.63 -1.01 -10.11
C GLY A 508 17.16 -0.70 -10.43
N TYR A 509 16.21 -1.46 -9.90
CA TYR A 509 14.77 -1.24 -10.14
C TYR A 509 14.19 -0.11 -9.28
N ILE A 510 14.72 0.08 -8.07
CA ILE A 510 14.28 1.12 -7.14
C ILE A 510 15.48 1.82 -6.48
N PRO A 511 15.32 3.05 -5.98
CA PRO A 511 16.29 3.68 -5.08
C PRO A 511 16.22 3.09 -3.66
N TRP A 512 17.32 3.22 -2.91
CA TRP A 512 17.37 2.80 -1.51
C TRP A 512 16.36 3.55 -0.64
N ASN A 513 16.36 4.89 -0.70
CA ASN A 513 15.34 5.71 -0.05
C ASN A 513 14.20 5.97 -1.04
N TYR A 514 13.30 5.00 -1.14
CA TYR A 514 12.22 5.05 -2.13
C TYR A 514 11.23 6.19 -1.85
N ALA A 515 10.90 6.46 -0.58
CA ALA A 515 10.01 7.56 -0.21
C ALA A 515 10.55 8.92 -0.71
N ARG A 516 11.82 9.22 -0.44
CA ARG A 516 12.46 10.45 -0.93
C ARG A 516 12.41 10.60 -2.45
N PHE A 517 12.57 9.49 -3.17
CA PHE A 517 12.48 9.53 -4.63
C PHE A 517 11.04 9.79 -5.11
N LEU A 518 10.04 9.19 -4.47
CA LEU A 518 8.64 9.38 -4.83
C LEU A 518 8.18 10.80 -4.49
N ASP A 519 8.64 11.37 -3.37
CA ASP A 519 8.45 12.79 -3.04
C ASP A 519 9.12 13.68 -4.10
N TYR A 520 10.37 13.39 -4.49
CA TYR A 520 11.04 14.07 -5.59
C TYR A 520 10.23 14.01 -6.90
N ALA A 521 9.72 12.83 -7.27
CA ALA A 521 8.90 12.67 -8.46
C ALA A 521 7.54 13.39 -8.37
N THR A 522 7.02 13.57 -7.15
CA THR A 522 5.84 14.39 -6.86
C THR A 522 6.13 15.87 -7.08
N ASP A 523 7.26 16.37 -6.57
CA ASP A 523 7.70 17.75 -6.82
C ASP A 523 8.01 18.03 -8.29
N ARG A 524 8.36 16.98 -9.06
CA ARG A 524 8.52 17.05 -10.53
C ARG A 524 7.22 16.90 -11.31
N LEU A 525 6.07 16.82 -10.65
CA LEU A 525 4.75 16.66 -11.27
C LEU A 525 4.55 15.33 -12.03
N PHE A 526 5.42 14.34 -11.84
CA PHE A 526 5.20 13.00 -12.39
C PHE A 526 4.18 12.22 -11.57
N LEU A 527 4.26 12.37 -10.25
CA LEU A 527 3.41 11.70 -9.28
C LEU A 527 2.59 12.74 -8.48
N GLN A 528 1.55 12.25 -7.83
CA GLN A 528 0.80 12.96 -6.80
C GLN A 528 0.73 12.07 -5.56
N ARG A 529 0.79 12.69 -4.38
CA ARG A 529 0.69 11.98 -3.11
C ARG A 529 -0.78 11.84 -2.71
N VAL A 530 -1.19 10.63 -2.38
CA VAL A 530 -2.54 10.28 -1.92
C VAL A 530 -2.41 9.63 -0.55
N GLY A 531 -2.54 10.42 0.52
CA GLY A 531 -2.23 9.98 1.89
C GLY A 531 -0.77 9.51 2.03
N GLY A 532 -0.59 8.21 2.33
CA GLY A 532 0.70 7.52 2.42
C GLY A 532 1.14 6.82 1.13
N GLY A 533 0.31 6.84 0.09
CA GLY A 533 0.58 6.29 -1.24
C GLY A 533 0.88 7.34 -2.29
N TYR A 534 1.20 6.88 -3.50
CA TYR A 534 1.55 7.71 -4.65
C TYR A 534 0.81 7.24 -5.90
N ARG A 535 0.26 8.17 -6.68
CA ARG A 535 -0.40 7.90 -7.95
C ARG A 535 0.30 8.70 -9.05
N PHE A 536 0.34 8.20 -10.29
CA PHE A 536 0.76 9.05 -11.40
C PHE A 536 -0.24 10.19 -11.58
N MET A 537 0.25 11.42 -11.75
CA MET A 537 -0.64 12.59 -11.93
C MET A 537 -1.66 12.37 -13.05
N HIS A 538 -1.26 11.61 -14.09
CA HIS A 538 -2.18 11.15 -15.11
C HIS A 538 -1.79 9.78 -15.68
N ASP A 539 -2.77 9.02 -16.16
CA ASP A 539 -2.54 7.68 -16.75
C ASP A 539 -1.70 7.74 -18.04
N LEU A 540 -1.75 8.86 -18.77
CA LEU A 540 -0.86 9.09 -19.91
C LEU A 540 0.62 9.11 -19.50
N LEU A 541 0.93 9.60 -18.30
CA LEU A 541 2.30 9.56 -17.79
C LEU A 541 2.72 8.14 -17.39
N ARG A 542 1.82 7.15 -17.33
CA ARG A 542 2.24 5.76 -17.23
C ARG A 542 2.80 5.22 -18.55
N ARG A 543 2.44 5.82 -19.70
CA ARG A 543 3.05 5.51 -21.01
C ARG A 543 4.53 5.88 -21.06
N ILE A 544 5.02 6.68 -20.11
CA ILE A 544 6.44 6.94 -19.91
C ILE A 544 7.24 5.64 -19.86
N SER A 545 6.67 4.53 -19.36
CA SER A 545 7.35 3.23 -19.39
C SER A 545 7.71 2.74 -20.80
N LYS A 546 6.94 3.11 -21.83
CA LYS A 546 7.24 2.81 -23.24
C LYS A 546 8.21 3.82 -23.84
N ILE A 547 8.10 5.08 -23.44
CA ILE A 547 8.91 6.20 -23.99
C ILE A 547 10.34 6.19 -23.45
N LEU A 548 10.53 5.70 -22.23
CA LEU A 548 11.81 5.73 -21.51
C LEU A 548 12.46 4.35 -21.35
N ALA A 549 11.79 3.27 -21.79
CA ALA A 549 12.40 1.95 -21.91
C ALA A 549 13.15 1.86 -23.24
#